data_AF-A0A6G0QNG7-F1
#
_entry.id   AF-A0A6G0QNG7-F1
#
_cell.length_a   1.000
_cell.length_b   1.000
_cell.length_c   1.000
_cell.angle_alpha   90.00
_cell.angle_beta   90.00
_cell.angle_gamma   90.00
#
_symmetry.space_group_name_H-M   'P 1'
#
loop_
_entity.id
_entity.type
_entity.pdbx_description
1 polymer ?
#
loop_
_entity_poly.entity_id
_entity_poly.type
_entity_poly.pdbx_seq_one_letter_code
_entity_poly.pdbx_strand_id
1 'polypeptide(L)'
;MCPGRKCVPGGYPALAESIGGPVLKAFFVFSSCCSVAGLFVSGIFCKSFQLSGMGDVQLLSHHFARRSSSFHAPFVSIGVTALFMMALLGVDFDHLLPMANAFAGGVQLLIILAAVRLRTLLPYIPRPVRAPGGTRVLAALAGLPTVVLCYIVFDTFRSLTSTLIVLAFLVPGVAYGLYERRHTNARRNELAQRL
;
A
#
# COMPACT_ATOMS: atom_id res chain seq x y z
N MET A 1 -34.13 19.97 -8.66
CA MET A 1 -35.53 19.96 -8.21
C MET A 1 -36.31 18.97 -9.08
N CYS A 2 -36.65 17.78 -8.57
CA CYS A 2 -37.57 16.86 -9.25
C CYS A 2 -38.79 16.64 -8.34
N PRO A 3 -40.02 16.94 -8.78
CA PRO A 3 -41.22 16.73 -7.99
C PRO A 3 -41.69 15.27 -8.13
N GLY A 4 -41.86 14.55 -7.01
CA GLY A 4 -42.80 13.42 -6.94
C GLY A 4 -42.26 11.98 -6.80
N ARG A 5 -40.94 11.73 -6.71
CA ARG A 5 -40.43 10.42 -6.25
C ARG A 5 -39.40 10.61 -5.15
N LYS A 6 -39.58 9.87 -4.05
CA LYS A 6 -38.76 9.90 -2.82
C LYS A 6 -37.28 10.06 -3.18
N CYS A 7 -36.64 11.11 -2.68
CA CYS A 7 -35.19 11.28 -2.78
C CYS A 7 -34.53 10.06 -2.11
N VAL A 8 -34.03 9.12 -2.92
CA VAL A 8 -33.33 7.95 -2.41
C VAL A 8 -31.94 8.39 -1.97
N PRO A 9 -31.47 8.05 -0.75
CA PRO A 9 -30.12 8.37 -0.33
C PRO A 9 -29.07 7.69 -1.23
N GLY A 10 -28.59 8.41 -2.23
CA GLY A 10 -27.18 8.59 -2.59
C GLY A 10 -26.27 7.43 -3.02
N GLY A 11 -26.75 6.20 -3.28
CA GLY A 11 -25.88 5.06 -3.63
C GLY A 11 -26.02 4.53 -5.07
N TYR A 12 -24.96 3.94 -5.64
CA TYR A 12 -25.03 3.23 -6.93
C TYR A 12 -26.17 2.18 -7.02
N PRO A 13 -26.47 1.39 -5.96
CA PRO A 13 -27.61 0.47 -5.98
C PRO A 13 -28.98 1.16 -6.02
N ALA A 14 -29.10 2.35 -5.44
CA ALA A 14 -30.32 3.16 -5.50
C ALA A 14 -30.55 3.73 -6.92
N LEU A 15 -29.47 4.13 -7.60
CA LEU A 15 -29.52 4.51 -9.01
C LEU A 15 -29.93 3.32 -9.89
N ALA A 16 -29.34 2.14 -9.66
CA ALA A 16 -29.70 0.92 -10.38
C ALA A 16 -31.18 0.55 -10.22
N GLU A 17 -31.75 0.74 -9.03
CA GLU A 17 -33.18 0.53 -8.79
C GLU A 17 -34.06 1.52 -9.57
N SER A 18 -33.63 2.79 -9.65
CA SER A 18 -34.38 3.83 -10.35
C SER A 18 -34.44 3.65 -11.87
N ILE A 19 -33.42 3.00 -12.45
CA ILE A 19 -33.27 2.80 -13.91
C ILE A 19 -33.79 1.42 -14.34
N GLY A 20 -33.41 0.36 -13.62
CA GLY A 20 -33.63 -1.03 -14.03
C GLY A 20 -34.41 -1.89 -13.04
N GLY A 21 -35.00 -1.29 -12.00
CA GLY A 21 -35.86 -2.00 -11.06
C GLY A 21 -35.11 -2.89 -10.06
N PRO A 22 -35.84 -3.71 -9.28
CA PRO A 22 -35.30 -4.45 -8.14
C PRO A 22 -34.32 -5.56 -8.53
N VAL A 23 -34.46 -6.15 -9.72
CA VAL A 23 -33.56 -7.20 -10.22
C VAL A 23 -32.16 -6.61 -10.48
N LEU A 24 -32.08 -5.45 -11.14
CA LEU A 24 -30.81 -4.80 -11.41
C LEU A 24 -30.12 -4.36 -10.10
N LYS A 25 -30.89 -3.84 -9.13
CA LYS A 25 -30.40 -3.56 -7.79
C LYS A 25 -29.76 -4.79 -7.13
N ALA A 26 -30.42 -5.95 -7.19
CA ALA A 26 -29.91 -7.18 -6.59
C ALA A 26 -28.56 -7.61 -7.21
N PHE A 27 -28.42 -7.54 -8.54
CA PHE A 27 -27.15 -7.81 -9.21
C PHE A 27 -26.03 -6.84 -8.80
N PHE A 28 -26.33 -5.53 -8.70
CA PHE A 28 -25.35 -4.54 -8.25
C PHE A 28 -24.91 -4.77 -6.80
N VAL A 29 -25.83 -5.09 -5.90
CA VAL A 29 -25.51 -5.38 -4.49
C VAL A 29 -24.66 -6.66 -4.40
N PHE A 30 -25.02 -7.71 -5.13
CA PHE A 30 -24.25 -8.95 -5.17
C PHE A 30 -22.84 -8.74 -5.72
N SER A 31 -22.72 -8.04 -6.84
CA SER A 31 -21.43 -7.69 -7.45
C SER A 31 -20.58 -6.85 -6.51
N SER A 32 -21.15 -5.82 -5.88
CA SER A 32 -20.45 -4.97 -4.91
C SER A 32 -19.94 -5.77 -3.72
N CYS A 33 -20.73 -6.69 -3.18
CA CYS A 33 -20.31 -7.56 -2.08
C CYS A 33 -19.15 -8.46 -2.49
N CYS A 34 -19.24 -9.09 -3.67
CA CYS A 34 -18.19 -9.93 -4.22
C CYS A 34 -16.89 -9.14 -4.47
N SER A 35 -16.98 -7.93 -5.03
CA SER A 35 -15.81 -7.06 -5.29
C SER A 35 -15.12 -6.63 -4.00
N VAL A 36 -15.87 -6.19 -2.99
CA VAL A 36 -15.29 -5.78 -1.70
C VAL A 36 -14.62 -6.97 -1.00
N ALA A 37 -15.26 -8.15 -1.01
CA ALA A 37 -14.67 -9.36 -0.47
C ALA A 37 -13.37 -9.75 -1.21
N GLY A 38 -13.37 -9.70 -2.54
CA GLY A 38 -12.19 -9.97 -3.37
C GLY A 38 -11.04 -9.00 -3.10
N LEU A 39 -11.33 -7.70 -2.99
CA LEU A 39 -10.34 -6.68 -2.64
C LEU A 39 -9.73 -6.92 -1.26
N PHE A 40 -10.55 -7.31 -0.28
CA PHE A 40 -10.08 -7.59 1.07
C PHE A 40 -9.14 -8.81 1.10
N VAL A 41 -9.56 -9.92 0.49
CA VAL A 41 -8.75 -11.16 0.44
C VAL A 41 -7.44 -10.93 -0.32
N SER A 42 -7.51 -10.26 -1.48
CA SER A 42 -6.32 -9.92 -2.26
C SER A 42 -5.37 -8.99 -1.48
N GLY A 43 -5.92 -8.00 -0.78
CA GLY A 43 -5.16 -7.09 0.07
C GLY A 43 -4.40 -7.80 1.18
N ILE A 44 -5.08 -8.65 1.96
CA ILE A 44 -4.43 -9.44 3.02
C ILE A 44 -3.32 -10.32 2.43
N PHE A 45 -3.59 -10.99 1.30
CA PHE A 45 -2.61 -11.86 0.65
C PHE A 45 -1.36 -11.07 0.25
N CYS A 46 -1.50 -9.99 -0.53
CA CYS A 46 -0.37 -9.19 -0.98
C CYS A 46 0.49 -8.65 0.17
N LYS A 47 -0.14 -8.16 1.24
CA LYS A 47 0.57 -7.61 2.41
C LYS A 47 1.27 -8.70 3.22
N SER A 48 0.66 -9.87 3.35
CA SER A 48 1.27 -11.01 4.05
C SER A 48 2.52 -11.53 3.34
N PHE A 49 2.51 -11.58 2.00
CA PHE A 49 3.69 -11.97 1.22
C PHE A 49 4.77 -10.90 1.24
N GLN A 50 4.41 -9.61 1.24
CA GLN A 50 5.38 -8.53 1.45
C GLN A 50 6.06 -8.65 2.81
N LEU A 51 5.28 -8.91 3.88
CA LEU A 51 5.80 -9.06 5.23
C LEU A 51 6.69 -10.30 5.39
N SER A 52 6.28 -11.44 4.81
CA SER A 52 7.10 -12.66 4.76
C SER A 52 8.38 -12.43 3.97
N GLY A 53 8.31 -11.72 2.84
CA GLY A 53 9.46 -11.39 2.02
C GLY A 53 10.47 -10.53 2.76
N MET A 54 10.02 -9.58 3.60
CA MET A 54 10.89 -8.83 4.49
C MET A 54 11.58 -9.73 5.53
N GLY A 55 10.88 -10.74 6.05
CA GLY A 55 11.49 -11.76 6.92
C GLY A 55 12.55 -12.60 6.21
N ASP A 56 12.35 -12.95 4.94
CA ASP A 56 13.29 -13.77 4.15
C ASP A 56 14.61 -13.03 3.87
N VAL A 57 14.56 -11.72 3.65
CA VAL A 57 15.78 -10.88 3.44
C VAL A 57 16.41 -10.37 4.75
N GLN A 58 16.03 -10.96 5.89
CA GLN A 58 16.49 -10.59 7.25
C GLN A 58 16.16 -9.16 7.70
N LEU A 59 15.27 -8.46 6.97
CA LEU A 59 14.77 -7.13 7.36
C LEU A 59 13.77 -7.17 8.51
N LEU A 60 13.25 -8.35 8.87
CA LEU A 60 12.40 -8.57 10.03
C LEU A 60 12.82 -9.88 10.73
N SER A 61 12.37 -10.06 11.98
CA SER A 61 12.60 -11.31 12.72
C SER A 61 12.20 -12.55 11.91
N HIS A 62 13.02 -13.60 11.97
CA HIS A 62 12.84 -14.86 11.22
C HIS A 62 11.48 -15.54 11.45
N HIS A 63 10.77 -15.17 12.51
CA HIS A 63 9.42 -15.65 12.81
C HIS A 63 8.41 -15.28 11.70
N PHE A 64 8.59 -14.16 11.01
CA PHE A 64 7.75 -13.73 9.89
C PHE A 64 8.03 -14.49 8.58
N ALA A 65 9.22 -15.09 8.46
CA ALA A 65 9.59 -15.96 7.34
C ALA A 65 9.05 -17.41 7.51
N ARG A 66 8.50 -17.74 8.68
CA ARG A 66 8.03 -19.10 8.97
C ARG A 66 6.80 -19.45 8.15
N ARG A 67 6.97 -20.39 7.22
CA ARG A 67 5.89 -20.94 6.38
C ARG A 67 5.32 -22.22 7.00
N SER A 68 4.02 -22.45 6.83
CA SER A 68 3.36 -23.68 7.28
C SER A 68 3.78 -24.86 6.40
N SER A 69 3.99 -26.02 7.02
CA SER A 69 4.45 -27.26 6.34
C SER A 69 3.47 -27.77 5.28
N SER A 70 2.16 -27.55 5.48
CA SER A 70 1.13 -28.13 4.61
C SER A 70 0.79 -27.28 3.38
N PHE A 71 0.78 -25.95 3.51
CA PHE A 71 0.36 -25.04 2.43
C PHE A 71 1.45 -24.08 1.97
N HIS A 72 2.66 -24.16 2.55
CA HIS A 72 3.77 -23.22 2.34
C HIS A 72 3.39 -21.74 2.52
N ALA A 73 2.24 -21.47 3.14
CA ALA A 73 1.72 -20.12 3.38
C ALA A 73 2.33 -19.54 4.66
N PRO A 74 2.69 -18.24 4.68
CA PRO A 74 3.21 -17.56 5.85
C PRO A 74 2.08 -17.23 6.84
N PHE A 75 1.67 -18.22 7.63
CA PHE A 75 0.52 -18.12 8.55
C PHE A 75 0.67 -17.02 9.61
N VAL A 76 1.89 -16.80 10.12
CA VAL A 76 2.19 -15.72 11.08
C VAL A 76 1.94 -14.36 10.43
N SER A 77 2.46 -14.15 9.23
CA SER A 77 2.31 -12.89 8.49
C SER A 77 0.86 -12.63 8.10
N ILE A 78 0.10 -13.68 7.76
CA ILE A 78 -1.35 -13.59 7.50
C ILE A 78 -2.10 -13.18 8.76
N GLY A 79 -1.85 -13.85 9.89
CA GLY A 79 -2.49 -13.53 11.17
C GLY A 79 -2.23 -12.08 11.61
N VAL A 80 -0.97 -11.63 11.52
CA VAL A 80 -0.59 -10.25 11.88
C VAL A 80 -1.22 -9.23 10.94
N THR A 81 -1.21 -9.48 9.63
CA THR A 81 -1.83 -8.59 8.64
C THR A 81 -3.36 -8.52 8.82
N ALA A 82 -4.01 -9.65 9.09
CA ALA A 82 -5.45 -9.72 9.34
C ALA A 82 -5.81 -9.00 10.64
N LEU A 83 -5.05 -9.19 11.72
CA LEU A 83 -5.24 -8.48 12.99
C LEU A 83 -5.10 -6.97 12.81
N PHE A 84 -4.08 -6.53 12.06
CA PHE A 84 -3.88 -5.12 11.74
C PHE A 84 -5.05 -4.54 10.94
N MET A 85 -5.52 -5.24 9.90
CA MET A 85 -6.69 -4.82 9.13
C MET A 85 -7.96 -4.72 9.99
N MET A 86 -8.17 -5.67 10.91
CA MET A 86 -9.30 -5.64 11.85
C MET A 86 -9.22 -4.45 12.81
N ALA A 87 -8.01 -4.09 13.28
CA ALA A 87 -7.82 -2.91 14.10
C ALA A 87 -8.11 -1.61 13.33
N LEU A 88 -7.68 -1.53 12.06
CA LEU A 88 -7.95 -0.38 11.19
C LEU A 88 -9.44 -0.23 10.84
N LEU A 89 -10.19 -1.32 10.83
CA LEU A 89 -11.64 -1.31 10.61
C LEU A 89 -12.42 -0.56 11.70
N GLY A 90 -11.83 -0.40 12.89
CA GLY A 90 -12.41 0.37 13.99
C GLY A 90 -12.19 1.89 13.90
N VAL A 91 -11.43 2.37 12.91
CA VAL A 91 -11.15 3.80 12.70
C VAL A 91 -12.12 4.38 11.70
N ASP A 92 -12.60 5.60 11.96
CA ASP A 92 -13.52 6.31 11.06
C ASP A 92 -12.92 6.50 9.66
N PHE A 93 -13.76 6.29 8.64
CA PHE A 93 -13.36 6.34 7.24
C PHE A 93 -12.78 7.71 6.83
N ASP A 94 -13.30 8.79 7.41
CA ASP A 94 -12.86 10.16 7.16
C ASP A 94 -11.39 10.39 7.54
N HIS A 95 -10.88 9.63 8.51
CA HIS A 95 -9.47 9.65 8.87
C HIS A 95 -8.69 8.55 8.14
N LEU A 96 -9.27 7.35 7.99
CA LEU A 96 -8.61 6.22 7.36
C LEU A 96 -8.22 6.48 5.90
N LEU A 97 -9.10 7.13 5.12
CA LEU A 97 -8.90 7.35 3.69
C LEU A 97 -7.73 8.30 3.39
N PRO A 98 -7.63 9.52 3.99
CA PRO A 98 -6.47 10.39 3.82
C PRO A 98 -5.15 9.73 4.27
N MET A 99 -5.18 8.94 5.35
CA MET A 99 -4.00 8.20 5.85
C MET A 99 -3.49 7.20 4.81
N ALA A 100 -4.39 6.32 4.36
CA ALA A 100 -4.05 5.26 3.43
C ALA A 100 -3.52 5.84 2.11
N ASN A 101 -4.14 6.91 1.62
CA ASN A 101 -3.70 7.60 0.41
C ASN A 101 -2.34 8.28 0.58
N ALA A 102 -2.05 8.88 1.74
CA ALA A 102 -0.74 9.46 2.02
C ALA A 102 0.37 8.40 2.06
N PHE A 103 0.13 7.25 2.73
CA PHE A 103 1.09 6.15 2.76
C PHE A 103 1.31 5.53 1.37
N ALA A 104 0.22 5.25 0.65
CA ALA A 104 0.30 4.71 -0.71
C ALA A 104 1.05 5.67 -1.64
N GLY A 105 0.76 6.98 -1.54
CA GLY A 105 1.46 8.01 -2.30
C GLY A 105 2.94 8.10 -1.95
N GLY A 106 3.29 8.07 -0.66
CA GLY A 106 4.68 8.06 -0.21
C GLY A 106 5.46 6.85 -0.74
N VAL A 107 4.88 5.65 -0.65
CA VAL A 107 5.49 4.42 -1.20
C VAL A 107 5.68 4.54 -2.72
N GLN A 108 4.67 5.02 -3.44
CA GLN A 108 4.74 5.15 -4.89
C GLN A 108 5.79 6.20 -5.32
N LEU A 109 5.89 7.33 -4.60
CA LEU A 109 6.95 8.33 -4.81
C LEU A 109 8.34 7.72 -4.59
N LEU A 110 8.51 6.92 -3.54
CA LEU A 110 9.77 6.23 -3.25
C LEU A 110 10.14 5.23 -4.36
N ILE A 111 9.16 4.50 -4.90
CA ILE A 111 9.36 3.58 -6.02
C ILE A 111 9.81 4.34 -7.27
N ILE A 112 9.17 5.46 -7.59
CA ILE A 112 9.55 6.30 -8.74
C ILE A 112 10.98 6.82 -8.55
N LEU A 113 11.30 7.35 -7.37
CA LEU A 113 12.64 7.85 -7.05
C LEU A 113 13.70 6.74 -7.15
N ALA A 114 13.44 5.57 -6.57
CA ALA A 114 14.32 4.42 -6.63
C ALA A 114 14.51 3.95 -8.08
N ALA A 115 13.45 3.93 -8.88
CA ALA A 115 13.50 3.55 -10.28
C ALA A 115 14.35 4.53 -11.11
N VAL A 116 14.27 5.84 -10.84
CA VAL A 116 15.13 6.85 -11.47
C VAL A 116 16.58 6.68 -11.01
N ARG A 117 16.82 6.54 -9.70
CA ARG A 117 18.16 6.35 -9.14
C ARG A 117 18.86 5.10 -9.67
N LEU A 118 18.15 3.98 -9.77
CA LEU A 118 18.69 2.73 -10.29
C LEU A 118 19.09 2.84 -11.77
N ARG A 119 18.40 3.68 -12.55
CA ARG A 119 18.77 3.95 -13.96
C ARG A 119 20.01 4.83 -14.07
N THR A 120 20.24 5.73 -13.12
CA THR A 120 21.46 6.55 -13.08
C THR A 120 22.68 5.77 -12.61
N LEU A 121 22.53 4.88 -11.62
CA LEU A 121 23.65 4.16 -11.01
C LEU A 121 24.07 2.90 -11.78
N LEU A 122 23.13 2.16 -12.36
CA LEU A 122 23.42 0.90 -13.07
C LEU A 122 22.82 0.94 -14.49
N PRO A 123 23.42 1.73 -15.40
CA PRO A 123 22.92 1.86 -16.77
C PRO A 123 23.17 0.62 -17.63
N TYR A 124 24.17 -0.21 -17.28
CA TYR A 124 24.61 -1.35 -18.08
C TYR A 124 23.79 -2.64 -17.86
N ILE A 125 22.91 -2.69 -16.86
CA ILE A 125 22.11 -3.88 -16.59
C ILE A 125 21.07 -4.10 -17.70
N PRO A 126 21.03 -5.29 -18.34
CA PRO A 126 20.03 -5.59 -19.35
C PRO A 126 18.64 -5.65 -18.70
N ARG A 127 17.77 -4.70 -19.06
CA ARG A 127 16.37 -4.66 -18.61
C ARG A 127 15.48 -5.40 -19.61
N PRO A 128 14.80 -6.51 -19.23
CA PRO A 128 13.93 -7.27 -20.11
C PRO A 128 12.75 -6.46 -20.66
N VAL A 129 12.27 -5.49 -19.89
CA VAL A 129 11.23 -4.54 -20.29
C VAL A 129 11.78 -3.11 -20.18
N ARG A 130 11.71 -2.37 -21.28
CA ARG A 130 12.13 -0.96 -21.36
C ARG A 130 10.92 -0.12 -21.70
N ALA A 131 10.72 0.97 -20.98
CA ALA A 131 9.71 1.94 -21.35
C ALA A 131 10.11 2.58 -22.70
N PRO A 132 9.16 2.72 -23.65
CA PRO A 132 9.44 3.39 -24.92
C PRO A 132 9.87 4.85 -24.64
N GLY A 133 10.97 5.29 -25.24
CA GLY A 133 11.47 6.67 -25.12
C GLY A 133 12.57 6.93 -24.08
N GLY A 134 13.16 5.89 -23.48
CA GLY A 134 14.35 6.04 -22.62
C GLY A 134 14.08 6.70 -21.26
N THR A 135 15.12 7.21 -20.60
CA THR A 135 15.03 7.74 -19.22
C THR A 135 14.24 9.04 -19.11
N ARG A 136 14.29 9.89 -20.14
CA ARG A 136 13.62 11.21 -20.15
C ARG A 136 12.10 11.08 -20.30
N VAL A 137 11.63 10.25 -21.23
CA VAL A 137 10.18 10.00 -21.40
C VAL A 137 9.60 9.33 -20.17
N LEU A 138 10.35 8.41 -19.56
CA LEU A 138 9.92 7.81 -18.30
C LEU A 138 9.82 8.83 -17.17
N ALA A 139 10.80 9.74 -17.03
CA ALA A 139 10.77 10.79 -16.03
C ALA A 139 9.59 11.76 -16.25
N ALA A 140 9.30 12.11 -17.51
CA ALA A 140 8.15 12.94 -17.85
C ALA A 140 6.82 12.25 -17.55
N LEU A 141 6.67 10.97 -17.93
CA LEU A 141 5.49 10.17 -17.65
C LEU A 141 5.28 9.96 -16.15
N ALA A 142 6.37 9.82 -15.39
CA ALA A 142 6.33 9.73 -13.93
C ALA A 142 6.06 11.10 -13.26
N GLY A 143 6.30 12.22 -13.95
CA GLY A 143 6.09 13.57 -13.44
C GLY A 143 4.63 13.84 -13.08
N LEU A 144 3.69 13.47 -13.96
CA LEU A 144 2.26 13.65 -13.72
C LEU A 144 1.77 12.94 -12.44
N PRO A 145 1.98 11.62 -12.26
CA PRO A 145 1.59 10.97 -11.02
C PRO A 145 2.37 11.50 -9.82
N THR A 146 3.65 11.89 -9.95
CA THR A 146 4.37 12.48 -8.81
C THR A 146 3.75 13.77 -8.30
N VAL A 147 3.29 14.65 -9.18
CA VAL A 147 2.67 15.93 -8.77
C VAL A 147 1.37 15.66 -8.01
N VAL A 148 0.53 14.77 -8.54
CA VAL A 148 -0.75 14.40 -7.90
C VAL A 148 -0.50 13.74 -6.53
N LEU A 149 0.47 12.83 -6.45
CA LEU A 149 0.80 12.15 -5.20
C LEU A 149 1.40 13.12 -4.15
N CYS A 150 2.25 14.06 -4.57
CA CYS A 150 2.76 15.10 -3.69
C CYS A 150 1.63 15.99 -3.16
N TYR A 151 0.65 16.34 -4.00
CA TYR A 151 -0.52 17.10 -3.56
C TYR A 151 -1.32 16.34 -2.50
N ILE A 152 -1.61 15.05 -2.72
CA ILE A 152 -2.34 14.21 -1.77
C ILE A 152 -1.60 14.13 -0.43
N VAL A 153 -0.29 13.91 -0.46
CA VAL A 153 0.53 13.83 0.76
C VAL A 153 0.51 15.17 1.49
N PHE A 154 0.68 16.28 0.78
CA PHE A 154 0.66 17.62 1.36
C PHE A 154 -0.70 17.99 1.96
N ASP A 155 -1.79 17.63 1.29
CA ASP A 155 -3.14 17.87 1.77
C ASP A 155 -3.42 17.12 3.08
N THR A 156 -3.00 15.85 3.18
CA THR A 156 -3.10 15.07 4.43
C THR A 156 -2.32 15.72 5.58
N PHE A 157 -1.18 16.36 5.30
CA PHE A 157 -0.37 17.04 6.32
C PHE A 157 -0.97 18.35 6.82
N ARG A 158 -2.02 18.89 6.18
CA ARG A 158 -2.72 20.07 6.70
C ARG A 158 -3.56 19.77 7.95
N SER A 159 -3.98 18.53 8.13
CA SER A 159 -4.71 18.09 9.32
C SER A 159 -3.74 17.54 10.36
N LEU A 160 -3.79 18.10 11.58
CA LEU A 160 -2.96 17.66 12.71
C LEU A 160 -3.26 16.21 13.10
N THR A 161 -4.54 15.85 13.22
CA THR A 161 -4.97 14.49 13.58
C THR A 161 -4.44 13.46 12.59
N SER A 162 -4.58 13.78 11.30
CA SER A 162 -4.10 12.97 10.20
C SER A 162 -2.57 12.81 10.25
N THR A 163 -1.85 13.92 10.41
CA THR A 163 -0.38 13.91 10.50
C THR A 163 0.12 13.03 11.65
N LEU A 164 -0.50 13.14 12.83
CA LEU A 164 -0.12 12.37 14.01
C LEU A 164 -0.29 10.86 13.79
N ILE A 165 -1.38 10.45 13.14
CA ILE A 165 -1.62 9.04 12.82
C ILE A 165 -0.56 8.53 11.83
N VAL A 166 -0.28 9.26 10.74
CA VAL A 166 0.79 8.88 9.79
C VAL A 166 2.12 8.75 10.54
N LEU A 167 2.47 9.74 11.35
CA LEU A 167 3.74 9.74 12.07
C LEU A 167 3.83 8.58 13.06
N ALA A 168 2.74 8.28 13.78
CA ALA A 168 2.67 7.18 14.73
C ALA A 168 2.92 5.81 14.07
N PHE A 169 2.45 5.60 12.84
CA PHE A 169 2.71 4.36 12.09
C PHE A 169 4.06 4.37 11.36
N LEU A 170 4.55 5.53 10.91
CA LEU A 170 5.79 5.66 10.15
C LEU A 170 7.04 5.59 11.04
N VAL A 171 7.02 6.25 12.22
CA VAL A 171 8.17 6.36 13.11
C VAL A 171 8.71 5.01 13.57
N PRO A 172 7.89 4.05 14.05
CA PRO A 172 8.39 2.73 14.45
C PRO A 172 9.07 1.99 13.30
N GLY A 173 8.51 2.08 12.09
CA GLY A 173 9.08 1.44 10.90
C GLY A 173 10.44 2.04 10.51
N VAL A 174 10.55 3.37 10.52
CA VAL A 174 11.82 4.07 10.22
C VAL A 174 12.85 3.82 11.32
N ALA A 175 12.45 3.89 12.58
CA ALA A 175 13.33 3.64 13.72
C ALA A 175 13.90 2.22 13.68
N TYR A 176 13.06 1.22 13.41
CA TYR A 176 13.50 -0.16 13.25
C TYR A 176 14.45 -0.34 12.05
N GLY A 177 14.13 0.22 10.89
CA GLY A 177 15.02 0.16 9.72
C GLY A 177 16.37 0.85 9.93
N LEU A 178 16.40 1.96 10.68
CA LEU A 178 17.66 2.61 11.07
C LEU A 178 18.44 1.80 12.10
N TYR A 179 17.76 1.20 13.08
CA TYR A 179 18.37 0.33 14.08
C TYR A 179 19.05 -0.87 13.41
N GLU A 180 18.35 -1.56 12.51
CA GLU A 180 18.86 -2.71 11.79
C GLU A 180 20.02 -2.32 10.86
N ARG A 181 19.90 -1.21 10.13
CA ARG A 181 20.99 -0.70 9.27
C ARG A 181 22.25 -0.39 10.08
N ARG A 182 22.12 0.17 11.28
CA ARG A 182 23.26 0.42 12.19
C ARG A 182 23.89 -0.89 12.64
N HIS A 183 23.08 -1.87 13.05
CA HIS A 183 23.56 -3.17 13.50
C HIS A 183 24.32 -3.92 12.40
N THR A 184 23.77 -3.96 11.19
CA THR A 184 24.41 -4.62 10.03
C THR A 184 25.70 -3.93 9.60
N ASN A 185 25.75 -2.60 9.62
CA ASN A 185 26.96 -1.84 9.32
C ASN A 185 28.06 -2.05 10.38
N ALA A 186 27.70 -2.08 11.67
CA ALA A 186 28.66 -2.36 12.75
C ALA A 186 29.32 -3.74 12.55
N ARG A 187 28.51 -4.77 12.27
CA ARG A 187 29.01 -6.12 11.99
C ARG A 187 29.90 -6.20 10.75
N ARG A 188 29.55 -5.47 9.68
CA ARG A 188 30.40 -5.38 8.47
C ARG A 188 31.75 -4.73 8.76
N ASN A 189 31.77 -3.67 9.55
CA ASN A 189 33.00 -2.97 9.89
C ASN A 189 33.92 -3.84 10.76
N GLU A 190 33.37 -4.60 11.72
CA GLU A 190 34.13 -5.57 12.51
C GLU A 190 34.74 -6.69 11.66
N LEU A 191 34.00 -7.21 10.67
CA LEU A 191 34.51 -8.21 9.73
C LEU A 191 35.60 -7.64 8.82
N ALA A 192 35.45 -6.39 8.36
CA ALA A 192 36.45 -5.72 7.54
C ALA A 192 37.75 -5.41 8.31
N GLN A 193 37.71 -5.31 9.64
CA GLN A 193 38.91 -5.15 10.48
C GLN A 193 39.60 -6.48 10.83
N ARG A 194 38.93 -7.62 10.62
CA ARG A 194 39.48 -8.96 10.86
C ARG A 194 40.09 -9.60 9.61
N LEU A 195 39.93 -8.99 8.44
CA LEU A 195 40.55 -9.35 7.16
C LEU A 195 41.73 -8.42 6.88
#